data_AF-A0A358GDA0-F1
#
_entry.id   AF-A0A358GDA0-F1
#
_cell.length_a   1.000
_cell.length_b   1.000
_cell.length_c   1.000
_cell.angle_alpha   90.00
_cell.angle_beta   90.00
_cell.angle_gamma   90.00
#
_symmetry.space_group_name_H-M   'P 1'
#
loop_
_entity.id
_entity.type
_entity.pdbx_description
1 polymer ?
#
loop_
_entity_poly.entity_id
_entity_poly.type
_entity_poly.pdbx_seq_one_letter_code
_entity_poly.pdbx_strand_id
1 'polypeptide(L)' 'MSNAIWRLDAYNLAAYTEDPEVIAKVRRSYPDFTVMATYERNGLVTGIQYRVPDVRKRVAKRLFNVVQVT' A
#
# COMPACT_ATOMS: atom_id res chain seq x y z
N MET A 1 -10.48 -0.47 8.74
CA MET A 1 -9.34 0.05 7.97
C MET A 1 -9.40 -0.59 6.60
N SER A 2 -9.45 0.23 5.57
CA SER A 2 -9.64 -0.26 4.21
C SER A 2 -8.28 -0.49 3.56
N ASN A 3 -7.92 -1.75 3.36
CA ASN A 3 -6.73 -2.12 2.62
C ASN A 3 -7.14 -2.66 1.26
N ALA A 4 -6.52 -2.15 0.20
CA ALA A 4 -6.81 -2.58 -1.15
C ALA A 4 -5.53 -2.63 -1.97
N ILE A 5 -5.46 -3.58 -2.89
CA ILE A 5 -4.37 -3.66 -3.86
C ILE A 5 -5.01 -3.79 -5.23
N TRP A 6 -4.61 -2.93 -6.17
CA TRP A 6 -5.01 -3.03 -7.56
C TRP A 6 -3.83 -2.90 -8.50
N ARG A 7 -4.00 -3.36 -9.73
CA ARG A 7 -2.93 -3.30 -10.73
C ARG A 7 -2.81 -1.90 -11.33
N LEU A 8 -1.58 -1.39 -11.42
CA LEU A 8 -1.29 -0.14 -12.11
C LEU A 8 -0.81 -0.40 -13.55
N ASP A 9 0.13 -1.33 -13.70
CA ASP A 9 0.70 -1.72 -14.99
C ASP A 9 1.25 -3.16 -14.92
N ALA A 10 2.00 -3.59 -15.93
CA ALA A 10 2.58 -4.94 -16.01
C ALA A 10 3.62 -5.24 -14.92
N TYR A 11 4.21 -4.21 -14.30
CA TYR A 11 5.32 -4.31 -13.38
C TYR A 11 5.01 -3.76 -11.98
N ASN A 12 3.88 -3.06 -11.81
CA ASN A 12 3.54 -2.35 -10.58
C ASN A 12 2.09 -2.57 -10.13
N LEU A 13 1.93 -2.55 -8.81
CA LEU A 13 0.67 -2.55 -8.08
C LEU A 13 0.52 -1.23 -7.33
N ALA A 14 -0.71 -0.78 -7.13
CA ALA A 14 -1.06 0.21 -6.13
C ALA A 14 -1.53 -0.53 -4.88
N ALA A 15 -1.03 -0.14 -3.72
CA ALA A 15 -1.45 -0.66 -2.43
C ALA A 15 -1.89 0.50 -1.53
N TYR A 16 -3.17 0.54 -1.21
CA TYR A 16 -3.79 1.52 -0.31
C TYR A 16 -3.95 0.95 1.09
N THR A 17 -3.71 1.79 2.10
CA THR A 17 -3.94 1.46 3.50
C THR A 17 -4.27 2.71 4.32
N GLU A 18 -5.16 2.53 5.28
CA GLU A 18 -5.42 3.47 6.40
C GLU A 18 -4.87 2.94 7.72
N ASP A 19 -4.24 1.76 7.69
CA ASP A 19 -3.75 1.07 8.86
C ASP A 19 -2.37 1.62 9.27
N PRO A 20 -2.25 2.26 10.46
CA PRO A 20 -1.01 2.86 10.93
C PRO A 20 0.08 1.82 11.18
N GLU A 21 -0.26 0.57 11.52
CA GLU A 21 0.73 -0.50 11.72
C GLU A 21 1.33 -0.92 10.38
N VAL A 22 0.49 -1.04 9.34
CA VAL A 22 0.97 -1.30 7.97
C VAL A 22 1.85 -0.16 7.49
N ILE A 23 1.43 1.09 7.68
CA ILE A 23 2.22 2.28 7.29
C ILE A 23 3.58 2.29 7.99
N ALA A 24 3.62 2.08 9.31
CA ALA A 24 4.86 2.03 10.07
C ALA A 24 5.78 0.90 9.60
N LYS A 25 5.22 -0.26 9.29
CA LYS A 25 5.97 -1.42 8.80
C LYS A 25 6.51 -1.23 7.39
N VAL A 26 5.72 -0.63 6.49
CA VAL A 26 6.18 -0.24 5.14
C VAL A 26 7.39 0.69 5.25
N ARG A 27 7.27 1.76 6.03
CA ARG A 27 8.35 2.74 6.24
C ARG A 27 9.64 2.12 6.80
N ARG A 28 9.52 1.14 7.70
CA ARG A 28 10.67 0.50 8.35
C ARG A 28 11.37 -0.53 7.47
N SER A 29 10.62 -1.31 6.69
CA SER A 29 11.13 -2.57 6.14
C SER A 29 11.02 -2.70 4.63
N TYR A 30 10.33 -1.79 3.95
CA TYR A 30 10.04 -1.88 2.52
C TYR A 30 10.41 -0.58 1.80
N PRO A 31 11.71 -0.26 1.66
CA PRO A 31 12.16 0.96 1.00
C PRO A 31 11.81 1.00 -0.50
N ASP A 32 11.50 -0.15 -1.10
CA ASP A 32 11.03 -0.31 -2.47
C ASP A 32 9.53 0.00 -2.66
N PHE A 33 8.80 0.30 -1.58
CA PHE A 33 7.41 0.72 -1.62
C PHE A 33 7.38 2.25 -1.62
N THR A 34 7.09 2.84 -2.77
CA THR A 34 7.17 4.30 -2.94
C THR A 34 5.80 4.95 -2.74
N VAL A 35 5.72 6.02 -1.96
CA VAL A 35 4.46 6.75 -1.76
C VAL A 35 4.02 7.40 -3.06
N MET A 36 2.80 7.10 -3.51
CA MET A 36 2.17 7.72 -4.69
C MET A 36 1.20 8.82 -4.33
N ALA A 37 0.43 8.62 -3.26
CA ALA A 37 -0.58 9.57 -2.82
C ALA A 37 -0.79 9.46 -1.30
N THR A 38 -1.11 10.59 -0.69
CA THR A 38 -1.60 10.68 0.70
C THR A 38 -3.02 11.22 0.66
N TYR A 39 -3.88 10.65 1.49
CA TYR A 39 -5.28 11.05 1.60
C TYR A 39 -5.47 11.74 2.93
N GLU A 40 -6.12 12.90 2.91
CA GLU A 40 -6.32 13.73 4.07
C GLU A 40 -7.80 13.98 4.34
N ARG A 41 -8.17 14.01 5.61
CA ARG A 41 -9.49 14.44 6.07
C ARG A 41 -9.29 15.41 7.22
N ASN A 42 -9.83 16.63 7.09
CA ASN A 42 -9.69 17.70 8.08
C ASN A 42 -8.22 18.02 8.43
N GLY A 43 -7.32 17.98 7.43
CA GLY A 43 -5.89 18.25 7.60
C GLY A 43 -5.09 17.12 8.25
N LEU A 44 -5.69 15.94 8.48
CA LEU A 44 -5.01 14.75 9.00
C LEU A 44 -4.88 13.70 7.90
N VAL A 45 -3.70 13.12 7.74
CA VAL A 45 -3.48 11.99 6.82
C VAL A 45 -4.21 10.77 7.33
N THR A 46 -5.25 10.35 6.61
CA THR A 46 -6.08 9.19 6.94
C THR A 46 -5.66 7.94 6.19
N GLY A 47 -4.94 8.07 5.07
CA GLY A 47 -4.52 6.93 4.26
C GLY A 47 -3.34 7.24 3.36
N ILE A 48 -2.66 6.19 2.92
CA ILE A 48 -1.50 6.27 2.02
C ILE A 48 -1.65 5.23 0.92
N GLN A 49 -1.37 5.64 -0.31
CA GLN A 49 -1.20 4.73 -1.45
C GLN A 49 0.28 4.59 -1.79
N TYR A 50 0.73 3.35 -1.92
CA TYR A 50 2.08 3.00 -2.33
C TYR A 50 2.07 2.41 -3.75
N ARG A 51 3.10 2.72 -4.55
CA ARG A 51 3.51 1.91 -5.70
C ARG A 51 4.36 0.76 -5.18
N VAL A 52 3.98 -0.45 -5.54
CA VAL A 52 4.64 -1.69 -5.13
C VAL A 52 5.04 -2.47 -6.39
N PRO A 53 6.31 -2.87 -6.54
CA PRO A 53 6.72 -3.74 -7.63
C PRO A 53 5.92 -5.06 -7.63
N ASP A 54 5.46 -5.55 -8.79
CA ASP A 54 4.67 -6.80 -8.88
C ASP A 54 5.46 -8.03 -8.39
N VAL A 55 6.80 -8.00 -8.47
CA VAL A 55 7.68 -9.00 -7.85
C VAL A 55 7.48 -9.13 -6.33
N ARG A 56 6.95 -8.09 -5.66
CA ARG A 56 6.60 -8.07 -4.24
C ARG A 56 5.13 -8.41 -3.96
N LYS A 57 4.33 -8.75 -4.97
CA LYS A 57 2.88 -9.02 -4.86
C LYS A 57 2.50 -9.93 -3.68
N ARG A 58 3.20 -11.07 -3.52
CA ARG A 58 2.89 -12.01 -2.42
C ARG A 58 3.15 -11.40 -1.04
N VAL A 59 4.19 -10.57 -0.93
CA VAL A 59 4.52 -9.83 0.30
C VAL A 59 3.47 -8.77 0.56
N ALA A 60 3.11 -7.99 -0.46
CA ALA A 60 2.09 -6.94 -0.36
C ALA A 60 0.74 -7.51 0.09
N LYS A 61 0.27 -8.61 -0.53
CA LYS A 61 -0.97 -9.29 -0.13
C LYS A 61 -0.98 -9.72 1.34
N ARG A 62 0.14 -10.25 1.83
CA ARG A 62 0.27 -10.65 3.24
C ARG A 62 0.32 -9.44 4.18
N LEU A 63 1.11 -8.43 3.82
CA LEU A 63 1.33 -7.24 4.63
C LEU A 63 0.06 -6.41 4.79
N PHE A 64 -0.69 -6.23 3.70
CA PHE A 64 -1.95 -5.48 3.67
C PHE A 64 -3.16 -6.35 4.02
N ASN A 65 -2.96 -7.65 4.27
CA ASN A 65 -4.03 -8.62 4.52
C ASN A 65 -5.13 -8.63 3.42
N VAL A 66 -4.71 -8.59 2.15
CA VAL A 66 -5.59 -8.53 0.98
C VAL A 66 -5.53 -9.85 0.20
N VAL A 67 -6.70 -10.47 0.00
CA VAL A 67 -6.81 -11.78 -0.66
C VAL A 67 -6.80 -11.68 -2.18
N GLN A 68 -7.37 -10.63 -2.76
CA GLN A 68 -7.48 -10.46 -4.21
C GLN A 68 -6.90 -9.11 -4.64
N VAL A 69 -6.20 -9.12 -5.78
CA VAL A 69 -5.76 -7.90 -6.44
C VAL A 69 -6.83 -7.59 -7.48
N THR A 70 -7.44 -6.42 -7.37
CA THR A 70 -8.46 -5.92 -8.30
C THR A 70 -7.80 -5.33 -9.54
#